data_AF-A0AA39SQ55-F1
#
_entry.id   AF-A0AA39SQ55-F1
#
_cell.length_a   1.000
_cell.length_b   1.000
_cell.length_c   1.000
_cell.angle_alpha   90.00
_cell.angle_beta   90.00
_cell.angle_gamma   90.00
#
_symmetry.space_group_name_H-M   'P 1'
#
loop_
_entity.id
_entity.type
_entity.pdbx_description
1 polymer ?
#
loop_
_entity_poly.entity_id
_entity_poly.type
_entity_poly.pdbx_seq_one_letter_code
_entity_poly.pdbx_strand_id
1 'polypeptide(L)'
;MVMLIVNYDGVWEDVDFNPKTIFLLAVTPKDTLKTLSDKICNRFGLNCDAVDMKPVVSIDATHLTGSVKGVLLIASAKDGDSKIYPLAFGFAASECKGSWTWFLSELKKGIGSPQDLVIVSDRHRGIISAMNKVFPYAQHAFCVFHIAQKFRRSSKNQSLAREFFYNACYQHRRDDCDIDLQQMAACNQ
;
A
#
# COMPACT_ATOMS: atom_id res chain seq x y z
N MET A 1 10.96 -16.14 3.93
CA MET A 1 9.69 -15.37 3.95
C MET A 1 9.75 -14.38 2.81
N VAL A 2 8.66 -14.23 2.07
CA VAL A 2 8.70 -14.12 0.62
C VAL A 2 8.87 -12.69 0.11
N MET A 3 9.98 -12.44 -0.58
CA MET A 3 10.18 -11.27 -1.42
C MET A 3 9.66 -11.60 -2.83
N LEU A 4 8.76 -10.78 -3.36
CA LEU A 4 8.33 -10.81 -4.75
C LEU A 4 9.09 -9.70 -5.48
N ILE A 5 10.25 -10.02 -6.07
CA ILE A 5 10.96 -9.11 -7.00
C ILE A 5 10.45 -9.38 -8.41
N VAL A 6 10.16 -8.31 -9.16
CA VAL A 6 9.69 -8.35 -10.54
C VAL A 6 10.80 -7.82 -11.45
N ASN A 7 11.84 -8.61 -11.70
CA ASN A 7 12.89 -8.23 -12.65
C ASN A 7 12.70 -8.88 -14.02
N TYR A 8 12.71 -8.06 -15.07
CA TYR A 8 12.59 -8.47 -16.49
C TYR A 8 13.98 -8.74 -17.13
N ASP A 9 15.09 -8.24 -16.54
CA ASP A 9 16.33 -7.99 -17.30
C ASP A 9 17.61 -8.70 -16.82
N GLY A 10 17.53 -9.68 -15.91
CA GLY A 10 18.61 -10.65 -15.70
C GLY A 10 19.96 -10.16 -15.14
N VAL A 11 20.06 -8.95 -14.59
CA VAL A 11 21.27 -8.47 -13.89
C VAL A 11 21.00 -8.34 -12.40
N TRP A 12 21.84 -8.99 -11.59
CA TRP A 12 21.79 -8.99 -10.12
C TRP A 12 22.93 -8.16 -9.56
N GLU A 13 22.62 -7.23 -8.65
CA GLU A 13 23.59 -6.79 -7.63
C GLU A 13 23.18 -7.47 -6.31
N ASP A 14 24.14 -8.11 -5.64
CA ASP A 14 23.92 -8.93 -4.44
C ASP A 14 23.27 -8.10 -3.31
N VAL A 15 21.97 -8.34 -3.07
CA VAL A 15 21.29 -7.88 -1.86
C VAL A 15 21.29 -9.04 -0.86
N ASP A 16 22.35 -9.13 -0.07
CA ASP A 16 22.54 -10.22 0.90
C ASP A 16 21.59 -10.06 2.11
N PHE A 17 20.42 -10.69 2.01
CA PHE A 17 19.53 -10.97 3.15
C PHE A 17 18.98 -12.41 3.04
N ASN A 18 19.77 -13.37 3.53
CA ASN A 18 19.43 -14.77 3.91
C ASN A 18 18.87 -15.72 2.79
N PRO A 19 19.63 -16.71 2.31
CA PRO A 19 19.53 -17.25 0.94
C PRO A 19 18.60 -18.47 0.70
N LYS A 20 17.60 -18.78 1.53
CA LYS A 20 16.88 -20.08 1.38
C LYS A 20 15.41 -20.05 0.96
N THR A 21 14.80 -18.90 0.71
CA THR A 21 13.45 -18.89 0.14
C THR A 21 13.13 -17.58 -0.58
N ILE A 22 13.66 -17.46 -1.80
CA ILE A 22 13.23 -16.45 -2.78
C ILE A 22 12.24 -17.15 -3.71
N PHE A 23 11.04 -16.59 -3.89
CA PHE A 23 10.09 -17.07 -4.88
C PHE A 23 9.89 -15.99 -5.94
N LEU A 24 10.34 -16.29 -7.16
CA LEU A 24 10.16 -15.43 -8.30
C LEU A 24 8.78 -15.71 -8.89
N LEU A 25 7.96 -14.67 -8.99
CA LEU A 25 6.75 -14.72 -9.78
C LEU A 25 7.01 -13.98 -11.09
N ALA A 26 6.96 -14.71 -12.20
CA ALA A 26 7.10 -14.09 -13.51
C ALA A 26 5.95 -13.12 -13.74
N VAL A 27 6.29 -11.85 -13.95
CA VAL A 27 5.37 -10.82 -14.42
C VAL A 27 5.63 -10.59 -15.91
N THR A 28 4.55 -10.46 -16.64
CA THR A 28 4.52 -10.16 -18.06
C THR A 28 3.88 -8.78 -18.25
N PRO A 29 4.19 -8.05 -19.34
CA PRO A 29 3.53 -6.78 -19.66
C PRO A 29 1.99 -6.86 -19.81
N LYS A 30 1.43 -8.07 -19.90
CA LYS A 30 -0.02 -8.31 -19.97
C LYS A 30 -0.66 -8.50 -18.59
N ASP A 31 0.13 -8.52 -17.53
CA ASP A 31 -0.41 -8.69 -16.19
C ASP A 31 -1.23 -7.49 -15.75
N THR A 32 -2.34 -7.78 -15.08
CA THR A 32 -3.22 -6.82 -14.44
C THR A 32 -3.14 -7.01 -12.92
N LEU A 33 -3.77 -6.10 -12.16
CA LEU A 33 -3.93 -6.28 -10.71
C LEU A 33 -4.52 -7.65 -10.36
N LYS A 34 -5.49 -8.11 -11.16
CA LYS A 34 -6.14 -9.41 -10.96
C LYS A 34 -5.17 -10.56 -11.22
N THR A 35 -4.49 -10.58 -12.36
CA THR A 35 -3.61 -11.71 -12.69
C THR A 35 -2.42 -11.81 -11.73
N LEU A 36 -1.92 -10.67 -11.24
CA LEU A 36 -0.90 -10.65 -10.18
C LEU A 36 -1.41 -11.23 -8.87
N SER A 37 -2.59 -10.82 -8.44
CA SER A 37 -3.27 -11.38 -7.27
C SER A 37 -3.42 -12.90 -7.41
N ASP A 38 -4.01 -13.37 -8.52
CA ASP A 38 -4.28 -14.78 -8.75
C ASP A 38 -2.99 -15.61 -8.72
N LYS A 39 -1.93 -15.10 -9.37
CA LYS A 39 -0.61 -15.74 -9.36
C LYS A 39 -0.04 -15.85 -7.93
N ILE A 40 -0.17 -14.82 -7.12
CA ILE A 40 0.26 -14.83 -5.72
C ILE A 40 -0.59 -15.84 -4.93
N CYS A 41 -1.91 -15.75 -5.01
CA CYS A 41 -2.78 -16.66 -4.29
C CYS A 41 -2.49 -18.14 -4.59
N ASN A 42 -2.43 -18.48 -5.88
CA ASN A 42 -2.15 -19.84 -6.34
C ASN A 42 -0.80 -20.32 -5.80
N ARG A 43 0.20 -19.43 -5.78
CA ARG A 43 1.53 -19.78 -5.28
C ARG A 43 1.54 -20.09 -3.78
N PHE A 44 0.71 -19.40 -3.02
CA PHE A 44 0.60 -19.52 -1.56
C PHE A 44 -0.53 -20.46 -1.10
N GLY A 45 -1.28 -21.06 -2.03
CA GLY A 45 -2.46 -21.85 -1.70
C GLY A 45 -3.56 -21.03 -1.02
N LEU A 46 -3.63 -19.72 -1.29
CA LEU A 46 -4.71 -18.87 -0.80
C LEU A 46 -5.94 -19.10 -1.69
N ASN A 47 -7.10 -19.34 -1.07
CA ASN A 47 -8.34 -19.41 -1.81
C ASN A 47 -8.75 -17.98 -2.22
N CYS A 48 -8.61 -17.64 -3.50
CA CYS A 48 -9.01 -16.33 -3.99
C CYS A 48 -9.84 -16.41 -5.27
N ASP A 49 -11.04 -15.85 -5.17
CA ASP A 49 -11.99 -15.70 -6.28
C ASP A 49 -12.14 -14.21 -6.60
N ALA A 50 -11.01 -13.55 -6.91
CA ALA A 50 -11.03 -12.15 -7.26
C ALA A 50 -11.91 -11.92 -8.49
N VAL A 51 -12.93 -11.07 -8.38
CA VAL A 51 -13.84 -10.79 -9.49
C VAL A 51 -13.21 -9.75 -10.41
N ASP A 52 -13.36 -8.47 -10.06
CA ASP A 52 -12.81 -7.29 -10.74
C ASP A 52 -12.04 -6.45 -9.73
N MET A 53 -10.75 -6.24 -9.98
CA MET A 53 -9.91 -5.41 -9.11
C MET A 53 -10.20 -3.94 -9.32
N LYS A 54 -10.48 -3.23 -8.23
CA LYS A 54 -10.55 -1.76 -8.25
C LYS A 54 -9.15 -1.21 -8.53
N PRO A 55 -9.01 -0.08 -9.25
CA PRO A 55 -7.72 0.56 -9.50
C PRO A 55 -7.19 1.28 -8.24
N VAL A 56 -7.30 0.65 -7.07
CA VAL A 56 -6.91 1.19 -5.77
C VAL A 56 -5.93 0.21 -5.12
N VAL A 57 -4.69 0.64 -4.95
CA VAL A 57 -3.62 -0.13 -4.33
C VAL A 57 -3.26 0.47 -2.99
N SER A 58 -3.33 -0.31 -1.92
CA SER A 58 -2.81 0.07 -0.61
C SER A 58 -1.39 -0.45 -0.44
N ILE A 59 -0.47 0.43 -0.05
CA ILE A 59 0.90 0.06 0.33
C ILE A 59 1.14 0.35 1.81
N ASP A 60 1.90 -0.53 2.46
CA ASP A 60 2.27 -0.36 3.86
C ASP A 60 3.62 -1.03 4.18
N ALA A 61 4.21 -0.66 5.31
CA ALA A 61 5.43 -1.26 5.83
C ALA A 61 5.23 -1.73 7.27
N THR A 62 5.67 -2.95 7.56
CA THR A 62 5.76 -3.45 8.93
C THR A 62 7.20 -3.73 9.30
N HIS A 63 7.61 -3.28 10.48
CA HIS A 63 8.92 -3.62 11.01
C HIS A 63 8.93 -5.09 11.41
N LEU A 64 9.95 -5.81 10.96
CA LEU A 64 10.15 -7.21 11.33
C LEU A 64 10.72 -7.26 12.75
N THR A 65 10.10 -8.07 13.60
CA THR A 65 10.53 -8.30 14.98
C THR A 65 11.15 -9.69 15.10
N GLY A 66 12.11 -9.85 16.02
CA GLY A 66 12.82 -11.12 16.25
C GLY A 66 14.22 -11.17 15.64
N SER A 67 14.64 -12.34 15.17
CA SER A 67 15.99 -12.58 14.64
C SER A 67 16.26 -11.94 13.28
N VAL A 68 15.18 -11.63 12.53
CA VAL A 68 15.25 -10.96 11.23
C VAL A 68 14.99 -9.48 11.44
N LYS A 69 16.00 -8.66 11.19
CA LYS A 69 15.88 -7.20 11.21
C LYS A 69 15.49 -6.69 9.81
N GLY A 70 14.73 -5.60 9.77
CA GLY A 70 14.34 -4.93 8.53
C GLY A 70 12.87 -4.55 8.51
N VAL A 71 12.37 -4.25 7.32
CA VAL A 71 10.98 -3.89 7.05
C VAL A 71 10.43 -4.75 5.94
N LEU A 72 9.19 -5.22 6.13
CA LEU A 72 8.38 -5.87 5.11
C LEU A 72 7.46 -4.83 4.50
N LEU A 73 7.70 -4.53 3.22
CA LEU A 73 6.87 -3.68 2.36
C LEU A 73 5.80 -4.55 1.71
N ILE A 74 4.56 -4.08 1.69
CA ILE A 74 3.42 -4.82 1.16
C ILE A 74 2.63 -3.92 0.23
N ALA A 75 2.16 -4.47 -0.89
CA ALA A 75 1.13 -3.88 -1.74
C ALA A 75 -0.07 -4.82 -1.78
N SER A 76 -1.27 -4.27 -1.72
CA SER A 76 -2.53 -5.00 -1.80
C SER A 76 -3.57 -4.20 -2.57
N ALA A 77 -4.53 -4.88 -3.18
CA ALA A 77 -5.68 -4.25 -3.82
C ALA A 77 -6.99 -4.84 -3.30
N LYS A 78 -8.08 -4.10 -3.54
CA LYS A 78 -9.43 -4.56 -3.28
C LYS A 78 -10.14 -4.93 -4.57
N ASP A 79 -10.96 -5.96 -4.53
CA ASP A 79 -11.88 -6.27 -5.62
C ASP A 79 -13.23 -5.53 -5.48
N GLY A 80 -14.13 -5.82 -6.42
CA GLY A 80 -15.53 -5.37 -6.44
C GLY A 80 -16.24 -5.64 -5.12
N ASP A 81 -16.06 -6.84 -4.57
CA ASP A 81 -16.65 -7.33 -3.31
C ASP A 81 -15.95 -6.79 -2.05
N SER A 82 -14.96 -5.91 -2.21
CA SER A 82 -14.17 -5.32 -1.12
C SER A 82 -13.30 -6.31 -0.34
N LYS A 83 -13.05 -7.49 -0.91
CA LYS A 83 -12.04 -8.44 -0.42
C LYS A 83 -10.65 -7.89 -0.75
N ILE A 84 -9.70 -8.09 0.16
CA ILE A 84 -8.32 -7.60 0.02
C ILE A 84 -7.43 -8.72 -0.46
N TYR A 85 -6.64 -8.45 -1.49
CA TYR A 85 -5.70 -9.39 -2.05
C TYR A 85 -4.29 -8.82 -2.12
N PRO A 86 -3.26 -9.64 -1.83
CA PRO A 86 -1.88 -9.23 -1.96
C PRO A 86 -1.48 -9.06 -3.43
N LEU A 87 -0.70 -8.02 -3.72
CA LEU A 87 -0.14 -7.73 -5.04
C LEU A 87 1.38 -7.83 -5.10
N ALA A 88 2.07 -7.48 -4.00
CA ALA A 88 3.52 -7.59 -3.91
C ALA A 88 3.99 -7.58 -2.46
N PHE A 89 5.17 -8.16 -2.23
CA PHE A 89 5.89 -8.15 -0.95
C PHE A 89 7.36 -7.82 -1.21
N GLY A 90 7.95 -6.95 -0.40
CA GLY A 90 9.36 -6.55 -0.51
C GLY A 90 10.03 -6.56 0.86
N PHE A 91 11.28 -7.02 0.92
CA PHE A 91 12.09 -6.91 2.14
C PHE A 91 13.11 -5.81 1.95
N ALA A 92 13.25 -4.94 2.95
CA ALA A 92 14.24 -3.89 2.93
C ALA A 92 14.91 -3.73 4.30
N ALA A 93 16.13 -3.19 4.32
CA ALA A 93 16.86 -2.95 5.55
C ALA A 93 16.19 -1.88 6.44
N SER A 94 15.51 -0.90 5.84
CA SER A 94 14.81 0.17 6.58
C SER A 94 13.70 0.81 5.75
N GLU A 95 12.78 1.49 6.42
CA GLU A 95 11.75 2.28 5.76
C GLU A 95 12.32 3.63 5.28
N CYS A 96 12.98 3.63 4.13
CA CYS A 96 13.62 4.83 3.58
C CYS A 96 13.18 5.13 2.13
N LYS A 97 13.53 6.32 1.63
CA LYS A 97 13.25 6.71 0.24
C LYS A 97 13.78 5.70 -0.77
N GLY A 98 14.98 5.17 -0.57
CA GLY A 98 15.60 4.19 -1.46
C GLY A 98 14.76 2.92 -1.56
N SER A 99 14.42 2.34 -0.41
CA SER A 99 13.60 1.11 -0.31
C SER A 99 12.22 1.28 -0.93
N TRP A 100 11.54 2.41 -0.67
CA TRP A 100 10.25 2.70 -1.29
C TRP A 100 10.34 2.94 -2.80
N THR A 101 11.39 3.63 -3.27
CA THR A 101 11.60 3.86 -4.71
C THR A 101 11.81 2.54 -5.43
N TRP A 102 12.64 1.66 -4.88
CA TRP A 102 12.86 0.33 -5.42
C TRP A 102 11.55 -0.49 -5.44
N PHE A 103 10.88 -0.63 -4.31
CA PHE A 103 9.65 -1.43 -4.21
C PHE A 103 8.56 -0.95 -5.16
N LEU A 104 8.34 0.37 -5.25
CA LEU A 104 7.37 0.95 -6.19
C LEU A 104 7.78 0.75 -7.65
N SER A 105 9.07 0.76 -7.97
CA SER A 105 9.55 0.53 -9.34
C SER A 105 9.27 -0.90 -9.78
N GLU A 106 9.50 -1.87 -8.88
CA GLU A 106 9.17 -3.27 -9.12
C GLU A 106 7.66 -3.49 -9.23
N LEU A 107 6.88 -2.86 -8.34
CA LEU A 107 5.42 -2.88 -8.42
C LEU A 107 4.92 -2.32 -9.75
N LYS A 108 5.51 -1.22 -10.25
CA LYS A 108 5.14 -0.60 -11.53
C LYS A 108 5.41 -1.53 -12.72
N LYS A 109 6.47 -2.32 -12.70
CA LYS A 109 6.70 -3.37 -13.73
C LYS A 109 5.58 -4.41 -13.70
N GLY A 110 5.11 -4.74 -12.49
CA GLY A 110 3.91 -5.54 -12.20
C GLY A 110 2.64 -4.99 -12.82
N ILE A 111 2.20 -3.86 -12.30
CA ILE A 111 0.83 -3.35 -12.48
C ILE A 111 0.71 -2.36 -13.66
N GLY A 112 1.85 -1.96 -14.23
CA GLY A 112 1.91 -0.88 -15.22
C GLY A 112 1.54 0.47 -14.61
N SER A 113 0.72 1.23 -15.33
CA SER A 113 0.12 2.48 -14.85
C SER A 113 -1.32 2.56 -15.36
N PRO A 114 -2.24 1.80 -14.73
CA PRO A 114 -3.64 1.79 -15.11
C PRO A 114 -4.23 3.20 -15.04
N GLN A 115 -5.21 3.45 -15.91
CA GLN A 115 -6.02 4.67 -15.84
C GLN A 115 -6.69 4.74 -14.46
N ASP A 116 -6.74 5.94 -13.89
CA ASP A 116 -7.38 6.22 -12.59
C ASP A 116 -6.78 5.44 -11.40
N LEU A 117 -5.51 5.00 -11.50
CA LEU A 117 -4.80 4.37 -10.39
C LEU A 117 -4.72 5.31 -9.18
N VAL A 118 -5.23 4.84 -8.05
CA VAL A 118 -5.05 5.45 -6.74
C VAL A 118 -4.13 4.58 -5.90
N ILE A 119 -3.05 5.15 -5.38
CA ILE A 119 -2.21 4.49 -4.38
C ILE A 119 -2.49 5.11 -3.02
N VAL A 120 -2.83 4.28 -2.03
CA VAL A 120 -3.09 4.67 -0.65
C VAL A 120 -1.90 4.26 0.22
N SER A 121 -1.34 5.16 1.01
CA SER A 121 -0.19 4.86 1.89
C SER A 121 -0.19 5.65 3.20
N ASP A 122 0.75 5.37 4.10
CA ASP A 122 1.11 6.32 5.17
C ASP A 122 1.75 7.61 4.58
N ARG A 123 1.83 8.65 5.40
CA ARG A 123 2.45 9.96 5.15
C ARG A 123 3.97 9.98 5.34
N HIS A 124 4.63 8.82 5.31
CA HIS A 124 6.08 8.75 5.44
C HIS A 124 6.75 9.50 4.28
N ARG A 125 7.71 10.39 4.57
CA ARG A 125 8.36 11.25 3.56
C ARG A 125 9.06 10.43 2.46
N GLY A 126 9.59 9.26 2.82
CA GLY A 126 10.18 8.33 1.86
C GLY A 126 9.17 7.83 0.82
N ILE A 127 7.94 7.57 1.23
CA ILE A 127 6.85 7.12 0.34
C ILE A 127 6.46 8.25 -0.61
N ILE A 128 6.18 9.44 -0.08
CA ILE A 128 5.79 10.61 -0.88
C ILE A 128 6.85 10.90 -1.96
N SER A 129 8.13 10.88 -1.58
CA SER A 129 9.21 11.10 -2.55
C SER A 129 9.31 9.99 -3.60
N ALA A 130 9.03 8.74 -3.24
CA ALA A 130 9.07 7.62 -4.17
C ALA A 130 7.86 7.62 -5.12
N MET A 131 6.67 7.96 -4.62
CA MET A 131 5.44 8.14 -5.41
C MET A 131 5.61 9.17 -6.51
N ASN A 132 6.08 10.38 -6.16
CA ASN A 132 6.34 11.45 -7.14
C ASN A 132 7.34 11.05 -8.22
N LYS A 133 8.26 10.13 -7.92
CA LYS A 133 9.26 9.65 -8.87
C LYS A 133 8.74 8.52 -9.76
N VAL A 134 8.05 7.54 -9.18
CA VAL A 134 7.71 6.29 -9.87
C VAL A 134 6.32 6.34 -10.50
N PHE A 135 5.34 6.93 -9.80
CA PHE A 135 3.95 7.04 -10.24
C PHE A 135 3.51 8.53 -10.30
N PRO A 136 4.13 9.37 -11.12
CA PRO A 136 3.85 10.82 -11.14
C PRO A 136 2.42 11.16 -11.59
N TYR A 137 1.73 10.24 -12.27
CA TYR A 137 0.38 10.43 -12.78
C TYR A 137 -0.70 9.69 -11.96
N ALA A 138 -0.30 8.84 -11.00
CA ALA A 138 -1.27 8.18 -10.13
C ALA A 138 -1.75 9.16 -9.05
N GLN A 139 -2.99 9.02 -8.63
CA GLN A 139 -3.47 9.75 -7.46
C GLN A 139 -2.83 9.14 -6.20
N HIS A 140 -2.26 9.99 -5.35
CA HIS A 140 -1.70 9.57 -4.06
C HIS A 140 -2.63 9.99 -2.92
N ALA A 141 -3.27 9.01 -2.29
CA ALA A 141 -4.12 9.21 -1.13
C ALA A 141 -3.42 8.75 0.14
N PHE A 142 -3.79 9.35 1.28
CA PHE A 142 -3.25 8.97 2.58
C PHE A 142 -4.23 8.07 3.33
N CYS A 143 -3.68 7.05 3.97
CA CYS A 143 -4.44 6.05 4.71
C CYS A 143 -5.21 6.71 5.87
N VAL A 144 -6.53 6.54 5.86
CA VAL A 144 -7.46 7.05 6.89
C VAL A 144 -7.05 6.55 8.27
N PHE A 145 -6.66 5.27 8.41
CA PHE A 145 -6.20 4.71 9.68
C PHE A 145 -4.99 5.47 10.25
N HIS A 146 -3.98 5.74 9.41
CA HIS A 146 -2.77 6.46 9.82
C HIS A 146 -3.03 7.94 10.13
N ILE A 147 -3.94 8.59 9.39
CA ILE A 147 -4.40 9.95 9.74
C ILE A 147 -5.12 9.92 11.09
N ALA A 148 -6.07 8.99 11.26
CA ALA A 148 -6.88 8.86 12.46
C ALA A 148 -6.02 8.63 13.71
N GLN A 149 -4.93 7.88 13.57
CA GLN A 149 -3.98 7.61 14.65
C GLN A 149 -3.32 8.90 15.18
N LYS A 150 -3.23 9.97 14.39
CA LYS A 150 -2.67 11.25 14.84
C LYS A 150 -3.61 12.01 15.78
N PHE A 151 -4.92 11.81 15.71
CA PHE A 151 -5.87 12.48 16.61
C PHE A 151 -5.72 12.03 18.07
N ARG A 152 -5.19 10.81 18.31
CA ARG A 152 -4.78 10.35 19.65
C ARG A 152 -3.72 11.22 20.31
N ARG A 153 -3.01 12.07 19.56
CA ARG A 153 -1.87 12.86 20.07
C ARG A 153 -2.17 14.35 20.22
N SER A 154 -3.24 14.87 19.60
CA SER A 154 -3.40 16.33 19.40
C SER A 154 -4.72 16.94 19.89
N SER A 155 -5.70 16.13 20.27
CA SER A 155 -7.06 16.61 20.59
C SER A 155 -7.39 16.47 22.07
N LYS A 156 -8.11 17.43 22.64
CA LYS A 156 -8.65 17.36 24.02
C LYS A 156 -9.71 16.26 24.11
N ASN A 157 -10.54 16.11 23.07
CA ASN A 157 -11.59 15.10 22.94
C ASN A 157 -11.27 14.09 21.82
N GLN A 158 -10.32 13.19 22.10
CA GLN A 158 -9.74 12.25 21.13
C GLN A 158 -10.71 11.25 20.53
N SER A 159 -11.70 10.79 21.30
CA SER A 159 -12.73 9.88 20.83
C SER A 159 -13.63 10.55 19.80
N LEU A 160 -14.12 11.75 20.12
CA LEU A 160 -15.10 12.48 19.32
C LEU A 160 -14.48 13.03 18.01
N ALA A 161 -13.27 13.59 18.08
CA ALA A 161 -12.54 14.01 16.89
C ALA A 161 -12.27 12.84 15.94
N ARG A 162 -11.93 11.67 16.49
CA ARG A 162 -11.71 10.45 15.71
C ARG A 162 -13.01 9.95 15.07
N GLU A 163 -14.12 9.98 15.79
CA GLU A 163 -15.44 9.59 15.29
C GLU A 163 -15.88 10.44 14.11
N PHE A 164 -15.91 11.77 14.26
CA PHE A 164 -16.25 12.68 13.16
C PHE A 164 -15.32 12.53 11.96
N PHE A 165 -14.03 12.28 12.19
CA PHE A 165 -13.10 11.99 11.09
C PHE A 165 -13.47 10.72 10.31
N TYR A 166 -13.85 9.63 11.00
CA TYR A 166 -14.31 8.43 10.31
C TYR A 166 -15.61 8.66 9.58
N ASN A 167 -16.58 9.34 10.20
CA ASN A 167 -17.85 9.67 9.56
C ASN A 167 -17.60 10.41 8.24
N ALA A 168 -16.78 11.47 8.26
CA ALA A 168 -16.38 12.23 7.08
C ALA A 168 -15.81 11.33 5.96
N CYS A 169 -14.97 10.36 6.31
CA CYS A 169 -14.34 9.45 5.35
C CYS A 169 -15.33 8.46 4.70
N TYR A 170 -16.47 8.20 5.34
CA TYR A 170 -17.51 7.29 4.83
C TYR A 170 -18.67 8.02 4.16
N GLN A 171 -18.68 9.37 4.15
CA GLN A 171 -19.72 10.12 3.46
C GLN A 171 -19.61 10.01 1.94
N HIS A 172 -20.77 9.88 1.29
CA HIS A 172 -20.86 9.83 -0.17
C HIS A 172 -20.96 11.23 -0.82
N ARG A 173 -21.35 12.25 -0.04
CA ARG A 173 -21.48 13.64 -0.51
C ARG A 173 -20.43 14.51 0.15
N ARG A 174 -19.90 15.47 -0.61
CA ARG A 174 -18.92 16.44 -0.10
C ARG A 174 -19.49 17.29 1.02
N ASP A 175 -20.72 17.75 0.88
CA ASP A 175 -21.36 18.58 1.90
C ASP A 175 -21.46 17.87 3.26
N ASP A 176 -21.81 16.58 3.27
CA ASP A 176 -21.88 15.78 4.50
C ASP A 176 -20.48 15.57 5.10
N CYS A 177 -19.48 15.31 4.24
CA CYS A 177 -18.09 15.19 4.66
C CYS A 177 -17.58 16.48 5.30
N ASP A 178 -17.90 17.63 4.70
CA ASP A 178 -17.49 18.94 5.18
C ASP A 178 -18.13 19.26 6.54
N ILE A 179 -19.39 18.86 6.76
CA ILE A 179 -20.07 18.99 8.05
C ILE A 179 -19.33 18.17 9.13
N ASP A 180 -19.03 16.90 8.87
CA ASP A 180 -18.30 16.05 9.80
C ASP A 180 -16.88 16.61 10.09
N LEU A 181 -16.19 17.14 9.07
CA LEU A 181 -14.87 17.78 9.24
C LEU A 181 -14.95 19.07 10.09
N GLN A 182 -16.01 19.86 9.96
CA GLN A 182 -16.25 21.04 10.81
C GLN A 182 -16.49 20.62 12.27
N GLN A 183 -17.28 19.56 12.49
CA GLN A 183 -17.53 19.01 13.82
C GLN A 183 -16.24 18.46 14.45
N MET A 184 -15.40 17.79 13.66
CA MET A 184 -14.06 17.37 14.07
C MET A 184 -13.18 18.58 14.48
N ALA A 185 -13.20 19.66 13.71
CA ALA A 185 -12.41 20.86 14.01
C ALA A 185 -12.84 21.53 15.33
N ALA A 186 -14.15 21.54 15.62
CA ALA A 186 -14.69 22.07 16.87
C ALA A 186 -14.23 21.25 18.11
N CYS A 187 -13.93 19.96 17.96
CA CYS A 187 -13.43 19.12 19.05
C CYS A 187 -12.02 19.48 19.54
N ASN A 188 -11.28 20.31 18.80
CA ASN A 188 -9.90 20.72 19.09
C ASN A 188 -9.78 22.12 19.72
N GLN A 189 -10.88 22.86 19.85
CA GLN A 189 -10.93 24.16 20.53
C GLN A 189 -11.03 23.95 22.05
#